data_AF-A0A2V9R482-F1
#
_entry.id   AF-A0A2V9R482-F1
#
_cell.length_a   1.000
_cell.length_b   1.000
_cell.length_c   1.000
_cell.angle_alpha   90.00
_cell.angle_beta   90.00
_cell.angle_gamma   90.00
#
_symmetry.space_group_name_H-M   'P 1'
#
loop_
_entity.id
_entity.type
_entity.pdbx_description
1 polymer ?
#
loop_
_entity_poly.entity_id
_entity_poly.type
_entity_poly.pdbx_seq_one_letter_code
_entity_poly.pdbx_strand_id
1 'polypeptide(L)'
;MNFFGLTPDSVAERTQLSPARTPMPTLKQSLCYGGVGFSLASIAVFAIVGCGEPWMYQYLGLLGPYAIATAFFILLAGGILSRIVIGPGRLVRFYLLFGVAFFSYAASWVIAYLTLRNLLGELLGSVTGTLLMALILVGAFGTKKALTKLILALLLANSAGYFLGRFLHDAIGGKLGMVLFGAFYGLGFGTGLGYALFLAQEPIRQGLGGHWQPGTLSKPPR
;
A
#
# COMPACT_ATOMS: atom_id res chain seq x y z
N MET A 1 -18.66 -2.31 5.02
CA MET A 1 -18.46 -2.25 6.49
C MET A 1 -17.56 -1.06 6.77
N ASN A 2 -17.96 -0.16 7.66
CA ASN A 2 -17.29 1.12 7.88
C ASN A 2 -16.19 1.03 8.95
N PHE A 3 -15.30 0.04 8.88
CA PHE A 3 -14.33 -0.21 9.96
C PHE A 3 -13.27 0.89 10.09
N PHE A 4 -12.89 1.52 8.99
CA PHE A 4 -11.81 2.53 8.98
C PHE A 4 -12.32 3.97 8.88
N GLY A 5 -13.63 4.21 8.71
CA GLY A 5 -14.17 5.57 8.52
C GLY A 5 -13.74 6.22 7.20
N LEU A 6 -13.39 5.42 6.19
CA LEU A 6 -12.87 5.86 4.88
C LEU A 6 -13.90 5.69 3.75
N THR A 7 -15.14 5.35 4.08
CA THR A 7 -16.23 5.34 3.11
C THR A 7 -16.62 6.77 2.71
N PRO A 8 -17.24 6.97 1.53
CA PRO A 8 -17.64 8.29 1.06
C PRO A 8 -18.51 9.06 2.05
N ASP A 9 -19.52 8.42 2.62
CA ASP A 9 -20.45 9.07 3.55
C ASP A 9 -19.73 9.54 4.83
N SER A 10 -18.85 8.70 5.39
CA SER A 10 -18.10 9.05 6.60
C SER A 10 -17.00 10.07 6.37
N VAL A 11 -16.47 10.17 5.16
CA VAL A 11 -15.54 11.26 4.80
C VAL A 11 -16.31 12.56 4.58
N ALA A 12 -17.49 12.51 3.95
CA ALA A 12 -18.36 13.66 3.73
C ALA A 12 -18.82 14.27 5.06
N GLU A 13 -19.37 13.45 5.96
CA GLU A 13 -19.81 13.88 7.30
C GLU A 13 -18.68 14.58 8.08
N ARG A 14 -17.49 13.98 8.12
CA ARG A 14 -16.35 14.58 8.82
C ARG A 14 -15.84 15.85 8.14
N THR A 15 -15.96 15.94 6.82
CA THR A 15 -15.59 17.15 6.08
C THR A 15 -16.54 18.30 6.39
N GLN A 16 -17.85 18.03 6.54
CA GLN A 16 -18.83 19.04 6.95
C GLN A 16 -18.60 19.57 8.37
N LEU A 17 -18.16 18.69 9.28
CA LEU A 17 -17.87 19.04 10.67
C LEU A 17 -16.49 19.70 10.86
N SER A 18 -15.63 19.71 9.84
CA SER A 18 -14.26 20.21 9.93
C SER A 18 -14.16 21.62 9.34
N PRO A 19 -13.66 22.61 10.10
CA PRO A 19 -13.43 23.97 9.57
C PRO A 19 -12.25 24.03 8.58
N ALA A 20 -11.37 23.03 8.58
CA ALA A 20 -10.22 22.97 7.70
C ALA A 20 -10.58 22.43 6.30
N ARG A 21 -10.00 23.03 5.25
CA ARG A 21 -10.16 22.58 3.87
C ARG A 21 -9.61 21.16 3.70
N THR A 22 -10.45 20.24 3.21
CA THR A 22 -10.05 18.87 2.92
C THR A 22 -9.13 18.83 1.69
N PRO A 23 -7.89 18.31 1.80
CA PRO A 23 -7.01 18.15 0.65
C PRO A 23 -7.61 17.16 -0.36
N MET A 24 -7.55 17.51 -1.64
CA MET A 24 -7.96 16.65 -2.76
C MET A 24 -6.74 16.35 -3.64
N PRO A 25 -6.02 15.24 -3.37
CA PRO A 25 -4.83 14.88 -4.12
C PRO A 25 -5.14 14.61 -5.59
N THR A 26 -4.33 15.17 -6.48
CA THR A 26 -4.39 14.87 -7.91
C THR A 26 -3.76 13.52 -8.22
N LEU A 27 -3.98 13.00 -9.43
CA LEU A 27 -3.31 11.79 -9.89
C LEU A 27 -1.78 11.96 -9.85
N LYS A 28 -1.26 13.08 -10.34
CA LYS A 28 0.19 13.38 -10.32
C LYS A 28 0.76 13.36 -8.90
N GLN A 29 0.04 13.96 -7.94
CA GLN A 29 0.46 13.92 -6.54
C GLN A 29 0.42 12.49 -5.99
N SER A 30 -0.62 11.73 -6.30
CA SER A 30 -0.78 10.34 -5.86
C SER A 30 0.34 9.43 -6.40
N LEU A 31 0.71 9.60 -7.67
CA LEU A 31 1.82 8.88 -8.29
C LEU A 31 3.18 9.33 -7.74
N CYS A 32 3.36 10.61 -7.43
CA CYS A 32 4.61 11.13 -6.88
C CYS A 32 4.84 10.66 -5.43
N TYR A 33 3.86 10.89 -4.54
CA TYR A 33 3.94 10.40 -3.16
C TYR A 33 3.95 8.87 -3.09
N GLY A 34 3.19 8.21 -3.98
CA GLY A 34 3.21 6.78 -4.19
C GLY A 34 4.59 6.29 -4.60
N GLY A 35 5.04 6.59 -5.81
CA GLY A 35 6.30 6.09 -6.36
C GLY A 35 7.54 6.62 -5.63
N VAL A 36 7.74 7.93 -5.62
CA VAL A 36 8.97 8.54 -5.05
C VAL A 36 8.97 8.41 -3.53
N GLY A 37 7.86 8.76 -2.88
CA GLY A 37 7.77 8.71 -1.42
C GLY A 37 7.94 7.29 -0.88
N PHE A 38 7.26 6.31 -1.47
CA PHE A 38 7.44 4.91 -1.07
C PHE A 38 8.83 4.37 -1.45
N SER A 39 9.41 4.79 -2.58
CA SER A 39 10.79 4.41 -2.94
C SER A 39 11.79 4.85 -1.89
N LEU A 40 11.68 6.07 -1.35
CA LEU A 40 12.53 6.54 -0.26
C LEU A 40 12.34 5.69 1.02
N ALA A 41 11.10 5.37 1.38
CA ALA A 41 10.83 4.48 2.51
C ALA A 41 11.42 3.08 2.30
N SER A 42 11.27 2.53 1.08
CA SER A 42 11.80 1.22 0.70
C SER A 42 13.32 1.18 0.74
N ILE A 43 14.01 2.19 0.20
CA ILE A 43 15.47 2.32 0.30
C ILE A 43 15.91 2.29 1.78
N ALA A 44 15.24 3.03 2.65
CA ALA A 44 15.56 3.04 4.07
C ALA A 44 15.36 1.65 4.70
N VAL A 45 14.25 0.97 4.40
CA VAL A 45 13.97 -0.39 4.91
C VAL A 45 15.05 -1.37 4.44
N PHE A 46 15.34 -1.41 3.14
CA PHE A 46 16.34 -2.34 2.59
C PHE A 46 17.76 -2.01 3.05
N ALA A 47 18.08 -0.75 3.33
CA ALA A 47 19.35 -0.38 3.95
C ALA A 47 19.45 -0.87 5.40
N ILE A 48 18.38 -0.72 6.20
CA ILE A 48 18.32 -1.20 7.59
C ILE A 48 18.46 -2.72 7.63
N VAL A 49 17.67 -3.43 6.83
CA VAL A 49 17.69 -4.89 6.78
C VAL A 49 19.02 -5.37 6.21
N GLY A 50 19.49 -4.83 5.09
CA GLY A 50 20.74 -5.28 4.47
C GLY A 50 22.00 -5.04 5.29
N CYS A 51 22.01 -4.02 6.15
CA CYS A 51 23.12 -3.80 7.08
C CYS A 51 22.95 -4.59 8.39
N GLY A 52 21.72 -4.82 8.85
CA GLY A 52 21.41 -5.45 10.13
C GLY A 52 21.09 -6.94 10.06
N GLU A 53 21.01 -7.54 8.87
CA GLU A 53 20.53 -8.91 8.66
C GLU A 53 21.22 -9.96 9.56
N PRO A 54 22.57 -9.98 9.71
CA PRO A 54 23.22 -10.96 10.59
C PRO A 54 22.77 -10.82 12.05
N TRP A 55 22.64 -9.58 12.54
CA TRP A 55 22.17 -9.29 13.89
C TRP A 55 20.71 -9.71 14.06
N MET A 56 19.86 -9.42 13.07
CA MET A 56 18.44 -9.77 13.11
C MET A 56 18.26 -11.29 13.17
N TYR A 57 18.99 -12.06 12.36
CA TYR A 57 18.92 -13.52 12.45
C TYR A 57 19.44 -14.06 13.78
N GLN A 58 20.51 -13.48 14.33
CA GLN A 58 21.09 -13.93 15.59
C GLN A 58 20.14 -13.73 16.78
N TYR A 59 19.46 -12.58 16.87
CA TYR A 59 18.68 -12.21 18.06
C TYR A 59 17.17 -12.38 17.90
N LEU A 60 16.65 -12.30 16.67
CA LEU A 60 15.21 -12.36 16.37
C LEU A 60 14.83 -13.61 15.56
N GLY A 61 15.81 -14.43 15.19
CA GLY A 61 15.62 -15.67 14.45
C GLY A 61 15.16 -15.45 13.01
N LEU A 62 14.62 -16.51 12.40
CA LEU A 62 14.23 -16.56 10.99
C LEU A 62 13.25 -15.46 10.59
N LEU A 63 12.30 -15.11 11.46
CA LEU A 63 11.26 -14.12 11.16
C LEU A 63 11.71 -12.67 11.40
N GLY A 64 12.86 -12.46 12.06
CA GLY A 64 13.36 -11.16 12.48
C GLY A 64 13.44 -10.11 11.37
N PRO A 65 14.21 -10.36 10.29
CA PRO A 65 14.33 -9.44 9.17
C PRO A 65 12.98 -9.06 8.55
N TYR A 66 12.08 -10.04 8.40
CA TYR A 66 10.76 -9.83 7.81
C TYR A 66 9.84 -9.01 8.71
N ALA A 67 9.85 -9.26 10.01
CA ALA A 67 9.07 -8.51 10.99
C ALA A 67 9.54 -7.06 11.07
N ILE A 68 10.85 -6.83 11.10
CA ILE A 68 11.45 -5.49 11.08
C ILE A 68 11.09 -4.77 9.78
N ALA A 69 11.31 -5.40 8.63
CA ALA A 69 10.96 -4.81 7.34
C ALA A 69 9.49 -4.40 7.30
N THR A 70 8.59 -5.29 7.73
CA THR A 70 7.15 -5.04 7.78
C THR A 70 6.80 -3.86 8.67
N ALA A 71 7.37 -3.80 9.88
CA ALA A 71 7.15 -2.69 10.80
C ALA A 71 7.61 -1.36 10.21
N PHE A 72 8.82 -1.28 9.67
CA PHE A 72 9.34 -0.05 9.07
C PHE A 72 8.58 0.36 7.80
N PHE A 73 8.16 -0.58 6.96
CA PHE A 73 7.29 -0.27 5.82
C PHE A 73 5.96 0.32 6.30
N ILE A 74 5.30 -0.29 7.28
CA ILE A 74 4.04 0.23 7.84
C ILE A 74 4.25 1.65 8.38
N LEU A 75 5.29 1.88 9.18
CA LEU A 75 5.57 3.17 9.81
C LEU A 75 5.90 4.25 8.79
N LEU A 76 6.88 4.01 7.91
CA LEU A 76 7.37 5.01 6.96
C LEU A 76 6.38 5.23 5.81
N ALA A 77 5.98 4.16 5.13
CA ALA A 77 5.07 4.28 3.99
C ALA A 77 3.66 4.67 4.42
N GLY A 78 3.17 4.21 5.58
CA GLY A 78 1.89 4.64 6.14
C GLY A 78 1.86 6.16 6.36
N GLY A 79 2.94 6.72 6.91
CA GLY A 79 3.06 8.17 7.12
C GLY A 79 3.06 8.96 5.81
N ILE A 80 3.82 8.50 4.82
CA ILE A 80 3.92 9.14 3.49
C ILE A 80 2.60 9.06 2.74
N LEU A 81 2.04 7.86 2.59
CA LEU A 81 0.83 7.62 1.81
C LEU A 81 -0.43 8.19 2.47
N SER A 82 -0.43 8.40 3.79
CA SER A 82 -1.55 9.09 4.45
C SER A 82 -1.79 10.50 3.88
N ARG A 83 -0.76 11.15 3.29
CA ARG A 83 -0.89 12.49 2.69
C ARG A 83 -1.77 12.51 1.45
N ILE A 84 -1.92 11.37 0.77
CA ILE A 84 -2.76 11.22 -0.43
C ILE A 84 -4.14 10.64 -0.11
N VAL A 85 -4.49 10.53 1.17
CA VAL A 85 -5.82 10.15 1.63
C VAL A 85 -6.68 11.40 1.85
N ILE A 86 -7.93 11.32 1.40
CA ILE A 86 -8.94 12.38 1.48
C ILE A 86 -9.68 12.25 2.81
N GLY A 87 -9.87 13.40 3.46
CA GLY A 87 -10.68 13.54 4.66
C GLY A 87 -9.90 13.98 5.90
N PRO A 88 -10.56 14.64 6.86
CA PRO A 88 -9.97 14.97 8.16
C PRO A 88 -9.51 13.72 8.91
N GLY A 89 -8.57 13.83 9.86
CA GLY A 89 -8.15 12.68 10.70
C GLY A 89 -7.65 11.45 9.91
N ARG A 90 -7.13 11.66 8.70
CA ARG A 90 -6.66 10.62 7.77
C ARG A 90 -5.50 9.78 8.27
N LEU A 91 -4.60 10.36 9.05
CA LEU A 91 -3.34 9.72 9.44
C LEU A 91 -3.58 8.39 10.18
N VAL A 92 -4.28 8.43 11.31
CA VAL A 92 -4.54 7.25 12.15
C VAL A 92 -5.36 6.20 11.40
N ARG A 93 -6.42 6.63 10.69
CA ARG A 93 -7.30 5.73 9.93
C ARG A 93 -6.55 5.02 8.81
N PHE A 94 -5.68 5.76 8.13
CA PHE A 94 -4.87 5.18 7.08
C PHE A 94 -3.78 4.27 7.64
N TYR A 95 -3.16 4.59 8.78
CA TYR A 95 -2.23 3.67 9.43
C TYR A 95 -2.88 2.33 9.79
N LEU A 96 -4.11 2.35 10.32
CA LEU A 96 -4.85 1.11 10.62
C LEU A 96 -5.15 0.33 9.33
N LEU A 97 -5.65 1.01 8.30
CA LEU A 97 -5.93 0.38 7.00
C LEU A 97 -4.66 -0.20 6.35
N PHE A 98 -3.65 0.64 6.18
CA PHE A 98 -2.40 0.28 5.54
C PHE A 98 -1.64 -0.76 6.35
N GLY A 99 -1.67 -0.67 7.68
CA GLY A 99 -1.10 -1.67 8.58
C GLY A 99 -1.69 -3.05 8.32
N VAL A 100 -3.03 -3.17 8.34
CA VAL A 100 -3.71 -4.45 8.06
C VAL A 100 -3.45 -4.93 6.62
N ALA A 101 -3.53 -4.03 5.64
CA ALA A 101 -3.34 -4.37 4.23
C ALA A 101 -1.91 -4.82 3.92
N PHE A 102 -0.91 -4.06 4.40
CA PHE A 102 0.51 -4.34 4.19
C PHE A 102 0.95 -5.55 5.01
N PHE A 103 0.48 -5.71 6.24
CA PHE A 103 0.73 -6.93 7.02
C PHE A 103 0.18 -8.17 6.31
N SER A 104 -1.04 -8.11 5.77
CA SER A 104 -1.62 -9.23 5.00
C SER A 104 -0.80 -9.55 3.75
N TYR A 105 -0.34 -8.52 3.04
CA TYR A 105 0.59 -8.67 1.92
C TYR A 105 1.90 -9.35 2.34
N ALA A 106 2.57 -8.81 3.37
CA ALA A 106 3.86 -9.28 3.85
C ALA A 106 3.77 -10.71 4.39
N ALA A 107 2.76 -11.01 5.21
CA ALA A 107 2.54 -12.35 5.74
C ALA A 107 2.32 -13.37 4.60
N SER A 108 1.50 -13.04 3.60
CA SER A 108 1.28 -13.92 2.44
C SER A 108 2.56 -14.18 1.67
N TRP A 109 3.36 -13.12 1.46
CA TRP A 109 4.64 -13.24 0.78
C TRP A 109 5.63 -14.10 1.58
N VAL A 110 5.77 -13.85 2.89
CA VAL A 110 6.69 -14.59 3.77
C VAL A 110 6.28 -16.06 3.87
N ILE A 111 4.99 -16.37 4.04
CA ILE A 111 4.50 -17.75 4.10
C ILE A 111 4.80 -18.49 2.79
N ALA A 112 4.47 -17.88 1.65
CA ALA A 112 4.71 -18.50 0.34
C ALA A 112 6.22 -18.70 0.09
N TYR A 113 7.03 -17.70 0.40
CA TYR A 113 8.49 -17.76 0.23
C TYR A 113 9.12 -18.81 1.14
N LEU A 114 8.79 -18.84 2.43
CA LEU A 114 9.39 -19.80 3.36
C LEU A 114 8.96 -21.25 3.08
N THR A 115 7.78 -21.45 2.49
CA THR A 115 7.26 -22.77 2.11
C THR A 115 7.94 -23.33 0.87
N LEU A 116 8.09 -22.53 -0.20
CA LEU A 116 8.61 -23.01 -1.49
C LEU A 116 10.09 -22.70 -1.71
N ARG A 117 10.61 -21.65 -1.07
CA ARG A 117 12.01 -21.18 -1.11
C ARG A 117 12.58 -21.04 -2.53
N ASN A 118 11.72 -20.65 -3.46
CA ASN A 118 12.05 -20.53 -4.87
C ASN A 118 11.25 -19.40 -5.51
N LEU A 119 11.47 -19.19 -6.81
CA LEU A 119 10.77 -18.17 -7.60
C LEU A 119 9.24 -18.31 -7.56
N LEU A 120 8.72 -19.54 -7.51
CA LEU A 120 7.27 -19.77 -7.41
C LEU A 120 6.71 -19.27 -6.08
N GLY A 121 7.45 -19.43 -4.98
CA GLY A 121 7.10 -18.85 -3.67
C GLY A 121 6.99 -17.34 -3.71
N GLU A 122 7.97 -16.67 -4.34
CA GLU A 122 7.96 -15.22 -4.48
C GLU A 122 6.81 -14.73 -5.37
N LEU A 123 6.54 -15.44 -6.47
CA LEU A 123 5.46 -15.11 -7.39
C LEU A 123 4.08 -15.29 -6.73
N LEU A 124 3.84 -16.46 -6.13
CA LEU A 124 2.58 -16.75 -5.44
C LEU A 124 2.36 -15.79 -4.27
N GLY A 125 3.42 -15.53 -3.50
CA GLY A 125 3.39 -14.54 -2.42
C GLY A 125 3.02 -13.15 -2.89
N SER A 126 3.63 -12.69 -3.99
CA SER A 126 3.38 -11.37 -4.58
C SER A 126 1.96 -11.26 -5.15
N VAL A 127 1.48 -12.29 -5.84
CA VAL A 127 0.12 -12.35 -6.39
C VAL A 127 -0.91 -12.38 -5.27
N THR A 128 -0.82 -13.32 -4.34
CA THR A 128 -1.79 -13.48 -3.24
C THR A 128 -1.79 -12.27 -2.31
N GLY A 129 -0.61 -11.74 -1.97
CA GLY A 129 -0.49 -10.56 -1.14
C GLY A 129 -1.12 -9.32 -1.79
N THR A 130 -0.85 -9.06 -3.07
CA THR A 130 -1.42 -7.89 -3.77
C THR A 130 -2.94 -8.01 -3.96
N LEU A 131 -3.46 -9.23 -4.17
CA LEU A 131 -4.89 -9.51 -4.19
C LEU A 131 -5.55 -9.20 -2.84
N LEU A 132 -4.99 -9.70 -1.73
CA LEU A 132 -5.52 -9.44 -0.39
C LEU A 132 -5.48 -7.94 -0.06
N MET A 133 -4.38 -7.27 -0.39
CA MET A 133 -4.26 -5.83 -0.23
C MET A 133 -5.34 -5.08 -1.03
N ALA A 134 -5.59 -5.45 -2.29
CA ALA A 134 -6.63 -4.84 -3.11
C ALA A 134 -8.03 -5.02 -2.49
N LEU A 135 -8.34 -6.22 -2.00
CA LEU A 135 -9.61 -6.53 -1.34
C LEU A 135 -9.83 -5.68 -0.08
N ILE A 136 -8.78 -5.53 0.75
CA ILE A 136 -8.82 -4.71 1.96
C ILE A 136 -9.04 -3.24 1.61
N LEU A 137 -8.31 -2.70 0.63
CA LEU A 137 -8.47 -1.31 0.18
C LEU A 137 -9.88 -1.07 -0.37
N VAL A 138 -10.37 -1.94 -1.25
CA VAL A 138 -11.74 -1.83 -1.80
C VAL A 138 -12.79 -1.89 -0.69
N GLY A 139 -12.63 -2.81 0.26
CA GLY A 139 -13.53 -2.95 1.40
C GLY A 139 -13.58 -1.71 2.28
N ALA A 140 -12.42 -1.08 2.51
CA ALA A 140 -12.29 0.11 3.34
C ALA A 140 -12.85 1.39 2.71
N PHE A 141 -12.63 1.58 1.40
CA PHE A 141 -13.13 2.74 0.67
C PHE A 141 -14.54 2.55 0.09
N GLY A 142 -15.08 1.32 0.10
CA GLY A 142 -16.43 1.02 -0.40
C GLY A 142 -16.54 0.94 -1.93
N THR A 143 -15.43 0.87 -2.66
CA THR A 143 -15.40 1.07 -4.12
C THR A 143 -15.29 -0.26 -4.89
N LYS A 144 -16.29 -1.14 -4.76
CA LYS A 144 -16.28 -2.49 -5.37
C LYS A 144 -16.07 -2.51 -6.89
N LYS A 145 -16.61 -1.51 -7.60
CA LYS A 145 -16.49 -1.37 -9.06
C LYS A 145 -15.04 -1.18 -9.53
N ALA A 146 -14.15 -0.71 -8.65
CA ALA A 146 -12.75 -0.48 -8.98
C ALA A 146 -11.85 -1.69 -8.70
N LEU A 147 -12.37 -2.80 -8.14
CA LEU A 147 -11.57 -3.93 -7.67
C LEU A 147 -10.61 -4.48 -8.73
N THR A 148 -11.10 -4.77 -9.93
CA THR A 148 -10.26 -5.29 -11.02
C THR A 148 -9.13 -4.32 -11.38
N LYS A 149 -9.41 -3.01 -11.44
CA LYS A 149 -8.39 -1.99 -11.73
C LYS A 149 -7.35 -1.89 -10.62
N LEU A 150 -7.78 -2.00 -9.36
CA LEU A 150 -6.87 -1.99 -8.20
C LEU A 150 -5.97 -3.22 -8.20
N ILE A 151 -6.53 -4.41 -8.44
CA ILE A 151 -5.76 -5.65 -8.55
C ILE A 151 -4.71 -5.53 -9.64
N LEU A 152 -5.11 -5.14 -10.86
CA LEU A 152 -4.18 -5.03 -11.99
C LEU A 152 -3.09 -3.99 -11.72
N ALA A 153 -3.45 -2.83 -11.17
CA ALA A 153 -2.48 -1.80 -10.83
C ALA A 153 -1.44 -2.28 -9.81
N LEU A 154 -1.90 -2.89 -8.71
CA LEU A 154 -1.00 -3.40 -7.67
C LEU A 154 -0.15 -4.55 -8.20
N LEU A 155 -0.75 -5.51 -8.91
CA LEU A 155 -0.06 -6.68 -9.41
C LEU A 155 1.02 -6.32 -10.44
N LEU A 156 0.66 -5.51 -11.44
CA LEU A 156 1.60 -5.13 -12.51
C LEU A 156 2.73 -4.27 -11.97
N ALA A 157 2.41 -3.27 -11.13
CA ALA A 157 3.42 -2.36 -10.61
C ALA A 157 4.32 -3.02 -9.56
N ASN A 158 3.76 -3.90 -8.71
CA ASN A 158 4.52 -4.73 -7.79
C ASN A 158 5.45 -5.68 -8.56
N SER A 159 4.93 -6.41 -9.55
CA SER A 159 5.74 -7.34 -10.36
C SER A 159 6.86 -6.61 -11.09
N ALA A 160 6.55 -5.48 -11.74
CA ALA A 160 7.54 -4.68 -12.44
C ALA A 160 8.65 -4.20 -11.48
N GLY A 161 8.29 -3.63 -10.33
CA GLY A 161 9.28 -3.17 -9.35
C GLY A 161 10.08 -4.29 -8.71
N TYR A 162 9.41 -5.37 -8.30
CA TYR A 162 10.01 -6.49 -7.60
C TYR A 162 10.99 -7.27 -8.47
N PHE A 163 10.57 -7.68 -9.67
CA PHE A 163 11.44 -8.50 -10.53
C PHE A 163 12.55 -7.68 -11.20
N LEU A 164 12.31 -6.39 -11.50
CA LEU A 164 13.38 -5.51 -11.95
C LEU A 164 14.39 -5.25 -10.83
N GLY A 165 13.92 -5.01 -9.60
CA GLY A 165 14.77 -4.90 -8.43
C GLY A 165 15.59 -6.16 -8.20
N ARG A 166 14.97 -7.34 -8.32
CA ARG A 166 15.65 -8.65 -8.20
C ARG A 166 16.75 -8.80 -9.24
N PHE A 167 16.45 -8.53 -10.51
CA PHE A 167 17.44 -8.61 -11.57
C PHE A 167 18.67 -7.73 -11.29
N LEU A 168 18.47 -6.50 -10.79
CA LEU A 168 19.57 -5.61 -10.43
C LEU A 168 20.33 -6.07 -9.20
N HIS A 169 19.64 -6.62 -8.20
CA HIS A 169 20.27 -7.22 -7.03
C HIS A 169 21.17 -8.39 -7.41
N ASP A 170 20.67 -9.29 -8.26
CA ASP A 170 21.40 -10.47 -8.72
C ASP A 170 22.61 -10.07 -9.58
N ALA A 171 22.50 -9.00 -10.37
CA ALA A 171 23.60 -8.50 -11.22
C ALA A 171 24.71 -7.77 -10.45
N ILE A 172 24.37 -7.00 -9.41
CA ILE A 172 25.32 -6.14 -8.68
C ILE A 172 25.81 -6.79 -7.40
N GLY A 173 24.93 -7.51 -6.70
CA GLY A 173 25.20 -8.14 -5.42
C GLY A 173 25.43 -7.16 -4.27
N GLY A 174 25.59 -7.75 -3.08
CA GLY A 174 25.96 -7.03 -1.87
C GLY A 174 24.98 -5.93 -1.44
N LYS A 175 25.49 -5.00 -0.62
CA LYS A 175 24.67 -3.93 -0.01
C LYS A 175 24.12 -2.95 -1.06
N LEU A 176 24.91 -2.63 -2.08
CA LEU A 176 24.47 -1.73 -3.15
C LEU A 176 23.34 -2.38 -3.96
N GLY A 177 23.46 -3.65 -4.33
CA GLY A 177 22.40 -4.39 -4.99
C GLY A 177 21.11 -4.41 -4.16
N MET A 178 21.19 -4.54 -2.83
CA MET A 178 20.02 -4.55 -1.95
C MET A 178 19.35 -3.17 -1.83
N VAL A 179 20.13 -2.09 -1.79
CA VAL A 179 19.59 -0.72 -1.81
C VAL A 179 18.91 -0.43 -3.16
N LEU A 180 19.52 -0.86 -4.26
CA LEU A 180 18.93 -0.72 -5.60
C LEU A 180 17.66 -1.56 -5.74
N PHE A 181 17.63 -2.78 -5.19
CA PHE A 181 16.40 -3.55 -5.07
C PHE A 181 15.31 -2.72 -4.39
N GLY A 182 15.61 -2.13 -3.23
CA GLY A 182 14.69 -1.27 -2.50
C GLY A 182 14.19 -0.09 -3.32
N ALA A 183 15.07 0.57 -4.10
CA ALA A 183 14.72 1.69 -4.95
C ALA A 183 13.68 1.29 -6.03
N PHE A 184 13.96 0.23 -6.79
CA PHE A 184 13.10 -0.22 -7.90
C PHE A 184 11.82 -0.90 -7.42
N TYR A 185 11.92 -1.75 -6.40
CA TYR A 185 10.74 -2.32 -5.73
C TYR A 185 9.84 -1.20 -5.23
N GLY A 186 10.42 -0.23 -4.53
CA GLY A 186 9.66 0.86 -3.94
C GLY A 186 9.05 1.79 -4.99
N LEU A 187 9.76 2.07 -6.09
CA LEU A 187 9.21 2.88 -7.18
C LEU A 187 8.04 2.17 -7.85
N GLY A 188 8.18 0.89 -8.21
CA GLY A 188 7.13 0.12 -8.85
C GLY A 188 5.93 -0.06 -7.92
N PHE A 189 6.13 -0.71 -6.77
CA PHE A 189 5.04 -1.00 -5.85
C PHE A 189 4.39 0.27 -5.29
N GLY A 190 5.20 1.28 -4.98
CA GLY A 190 4.74 2.60 -4.55
C GLY A 190 3.86 3.30 -5.59
N THR A 191 4.23 3.22 -6.87
CA THR A 191 3.42 3.78 -7.96
C THR A 191 2.06 3.06 -8.05
N GLY A 192 2.07 1.73 -7.92
CA GLY A 192 0.86 0.92 -7.84
C GLY A 192 -0.05 1.31 -6.66
N LEU A 193 0.53 1.47 -5.47
CA LEU A 193 -0.17 1.94 -4.26
C LEU A 193 -0.75 3.33 -4.45
N GLY A 194 0.03 4.28 -4.98
CA GLY A 194 -0.42 5.63 -5.26
C GLY A 194 -1.60 5.67 -6.22
N TYR A 195 -1.54 4.90 -7.30
CA TYR A 195 -2.64 4.80 -8.26
C TYR A 195 -3.87 4.07 -7.69
N ALA A 196 -3.67 2.99 -6.94
CA ALA A 196 -4.74 2.25 -6.30
C ALA A 196 -5.50 3.12 -5.29
N LEU A 197 -4.78 3.88 -4.45
CA LEU A 197 -5.37 4.82 -3.50
C LEU A 197 -6.05 5.99 -4.21
N PHE A 198 -5.50 6.46 -5.33
CA PHE A 198 -6.21 7.42 -6.17
C PHE A 198 -7.55 6.83 -6.60
N LEU A 199 -7.58 5.71 -7.32
CA LEU A 199 -8.82 5.09 -7.81
C LEU A 199 -9.82 4.73 -6.70
N ALA A 200 -9.36 4.21 -5.57
CA ALA A 200 -10.23 3.80 -4.46
C ALA A 200 -11.06 4.97 -3.92
N GLN A 201 -10.53 6.18 -3.99
CA GLN A 201 -11.12 7.41 -3.45
C GLN A 201 -11.92 8.21 -4.49
N GLU A 202 -12.14 7.67 -5.68
CA GLU A 202 -12.92 8.34 -6.74
C GLU A 202 -14.34 8.75 -6.29
N PRO A 203 -15.11 7.89 -5.60
CA PRO A 203 -16.44 8.29 -5.12
C PRO A 203 -16.40 9.43 -4.11
N ILE A 204 -15.34 9.52 -3.30
CA ILE A 204 -15.12 10.61 -2.34
C ILE A 204 -14.87 11.92 -3.11
N ARG A 205 -14.02 11.88 -4.14
CA ARG A 205 -13.73 13.06 -4.97
C ARG A 205 -14.95 13.57 -5.71
N GLN A 206 -15.73 12.68 -6.29
CA GLN A 206 -16.98 13.04 -6.97
C GLN A 206 -17.96 13.67 -5.98
N GLY A 207 -18.12 13.05 -4.80
CA GLY A 207 -19.03 13.57 -3.80
C GLY A 207 -18.66 14.96 -3.26
N LEU A 208 -17.38 15.22 -3.04
CA LEU A 208 -16.89 16.52 -2.55
C LEU A 208 -16.72 17.57 -3.67
N GLY A 209 -16.51 17.15 -4.91
CA GLY A 209 -16.22 18.00 -6.08
C GLY A 209 -17.46 18.45 -6.87
N GLY A 210 -18.60 17.77 -6.73
CA GLY A 210 -19.86 18.17 -7.35
C GLY A 210 -20.89 17.05 -7.36
N HIS A 211 -22.05 17.29 -6.74
CA HIS A 211 -23.25 16.42 -6.70
C HIS A 211 -23.25 15.21 -5.75
N TRP A 212 -22.84 15.36 -4.48
CA TRP A 212 -23.29 14.41 -3.45
C TRP A 212 -24.68 14.78 -2.93
N GLN A 213 -25.68 13.94 -3.21
CA GLN A 213 -26.93 13.90 -2.46
C GLN A 213 -26.89 12.69 -1.52
N PRO A 214 -26.97 12.88 -0.18
CA PRO A 214 -27.09 11.78 0.76
C PRO A 214 -28.34 10.95 0.43
N GLY A 215 -28.21 9.62 0.29
CA GLY A 215 -29.34 8.68 0.18
C GLY A 215 -29.59 8.00 -1.19
N THR A 216 -28.70 8.14 -2.17
CA THR A 216 -28.90 7.54 -3.52
C THR A 216 -28.41 6.09 -3.68
N LEU A 217 -28.15 5.36 -2.59
CA LEU A 217 -28.13 3.91 -2.64
C LEU A 217 -29.57 3.42 -2.73
N SER A 218 -29.97 3.09 -3.97
CA SER A 218 -31.22 2.38 -4.27
C SER A 218 -31.50 1.32 -3.21
N LYS A 219 -32.67 1.44 -2.54
CA LYS A 219 -33.20 0.41 -1.66
C LYS A 219 -33.05 -0.97 -2.32
N PRO A 220 -32.65 -2.02 -1.59
CA PRO A 220 -32.72 -3.36 -2.14
C PRO A 220 -34.17 -3.67 -2.54
N PRO A 221 -34.41 -4.38 -3.66
CA PRO A 221 -35.75 -4.81 -4.03
C PRO A 221 -36.31 -5.66 -2.88
N ARG A 222 -37.58 -5.38 -2.53
CA ARG A 222 -38.35 -6.15 -1.55
C ARG A 222 -38.50 -7.59 -1.99
#